data_AF-A0AAI8ZR41-F1
#
_entry.id   AF-A0AAI8ZR41-F1
#
_cell.length_a   1.000
_cell.length_b   1.000
_cell.length_c   1.000
_cell.angle_alpha   90.00
_cell.angle_beta   90.00
_cell.angle_gamma   90.00
#
_symmetry.space_group_name_H-M   'P 1'
#
loop_
_entity.id
_entity.type
_entity.pdbx_description
1 polymer ?
#
loop_
_entity_poly.entity_id
_entity_poly.type
_entity_poly.pdbx_seq_one_letter_code
_entity_poly.pdbx_strand_id
1 'polypeptide(L)'
;MPEITNRTDKGEIIIGQINDLRLTPKMPRIRSGRTQKFGKRIVEGGKLIQECDFSIEPAEKHIYALEVNGIWMWVNGCGHCNQNGEKMSYQVCDEHDRCQLCGIQHKDAIGIPQRSEHDCGGGMWGTVSEDGVWGWTCHPCKEARDAKTKAVALARIPSDEDFEESDFQGQYEAKCPYCSAEVFTEDRYNADRELIECDECSHSFKLTANHETTWTTERES
;
A
#
# COMPACT_ATOMS: atom_id res chain seq x y z
N MET A 1 2.97 41.58 -6.75
CA MET A 1 3.60 40.48 -7.52
C MET A 1 3.22 39.20 -6.80
N PRO A 2 2.61 38.21 -7.45
CA PRO A 2 2.30 36.96 -6.75
C PRO A 2 3.62 36.31 -6.33
N GLU A 3 3.72 35.94 -5.05
CA GLU A 3 4.86 35.20 -4.52
C GLU A 3 5.07 33.95 -5.38
N ILE A 4 6.28 33.79 -5.91
CA ILE A 4 6.65 32.54 -6.57
C ILE A 4 6.79 31.51 -5.45
N THR A 5 5.71 30.77 -5.19
CA THR A 5 5.78 29.63 -4.29
C THR A 5 6.65 28.58 -4.96
N ASN A 6 7.72 28.13 -4.29
CA ASN A 6 8.56 27.02 -4.76
C ASN A 6 7.83 25.66 -4.69
N ARG A 7 6.51 25.67 -4.56
CA ARG A 7 5.65 24.50 -4.39
C ARG A 7 4.37 24.62 -5.19
N THR A 8 3.85 23.48 -5.62
CA THR A 8 2.53 23.34 -6.24
C THR A 8 1.42 23.46 -5.20
N ASP A 9 0.16 23.55 -5.64
CA ASP A 9 -1.01 23.55 -4.74
C ASP A 9 -1.14 22.27 -3.90
N LYS A 10 -0.46 21.19 -4.33
CA LYS A 10 -0.37 19.91 -3.59
C LYS A 10 0.86 19.83 -2.68
N GLY A 11 1.55 20.95 -2.50
CA GLY A 11 2.76 21.04 -1.68
C GLY A 11 3.97 20.37 -2.31
N GLU A 12 3.98 20.06 -3.61
CA GLU A 12 5.11 19.39 -4.26
C GLU A 12 6.19 20.40 -4.61
N ILE A 13 7.46 20.06 -4.41
CA ILE A 13 8.58 20.98 -4.69
C ILE A 13 8.71 21.21 -6.19
N ILE A 14 8.71 22.48 -6.61
CA ILE A 14 8.99 22.90 -7.99
C ILE A 14 10.50 22.98 -8.15
N ILE A 15 11.03 22.19 -9.09
CA ILE A 15 12.48 22.08 -9.35
C ILE A 15 12.92 23.15 -10.34
N GLY A 16 12.12 23.41 -11.37
CA GLY A 16 12.42 24.43 -12.36
C GLY A 16 11.58 24.29 -13.62
N GLN A 17 11.68 25.27 -14.50
CA GLN A 17 10.97 25.27 -15.78
C GLN A 17 11.54 24.24 -16.76
N ILE A 18 10.66 23.61 -17.54
CA ILE A 18 11.05 22.74 -18.64
C ILE A 18 11.34 23.60 -19.88
N ASN A 19 12.59 23.60 -20.32
CA ASN A 19 13.04 24.35 -21.50
C ASN A 19 12.93 23.47 -22.76
N ASP A 20 11.71 23.21 -23.22
CA ASP A 20 11.44 22.51 -24.49
C ASP A 20 10.47 23.34 -25.35
N LEU A 21 10.92 23.78 -26.53
CA LEU A 21 10.17 24.65 -27.43
C LEU A 21 8.89 24.00 -28.00
N ARG A 22 8.77 22.67 -27.91
CA ARG A 22 7.59 21.93 -28.39
C ARG A 22 6.44 21.99 -27.39
N LEU A 23 6.70 22.33 -26.14
CA LEU A 23 5.68 22.40 -25.10
C LEU A 23 4.81 23.63 -25.27
N THR A 24 3.50 23.44 -25.24
CA THR A 24 2.50 24.51 -25.24
C THR A 24 1.62 24.43 -24.01
N PRO A 25 1.05 25.56 -23.54
CA PRO A 25 0.08 25.54 -22.46
C PRO A 25 -1.11 24.63 -22.79
N LYS A 26 -1.63 23.92 -21.78
CA LYS A 26 -2.75 22.97 -21.87
C LYS A 26 -2.50 21.76 -22.77
N MET A 27 -1.24 21.46 -23.12
CA MET A 27 -0.89 20.27 -23.88
C MET A 27 -1.21 18.99 -23.08
N PRO A 28 -1.90 17.99 -23.64
CA PRO A 28 -2.15 16.74 -22.94
C PRO A 28 -0.84 16.03 -22.57
N ARG A 29 -0.76 15.51 -21.34
CA ARG A 29 0.43 14.80 -20.83
C ARG A 29 0.06 13.48 -20.15
N ILE A 30 0.74 12.41 -20.56
CA ILE A 30 0.67 11.09 -19.94
C ILE A 30 2.03 10.77 -19.30
N ARG A 31 1.99 10.31 -18.04
CA ARG A 31 3.18 9.80 -17.35
C ARG A 31 3.24 8.29 -17.51
N SER A 32 4.41 7.76 -17.83
CA SER A 32 4.69 6.32 -17.88
C SER A 32 6.06 6.08 -17.23
N GLY A 33 6.06 5.65 -15.97
CA GLY A 33 7.29 5.61 -15.17
C GLY A 33 7.96 7.00 -15.09
N ARG A 34 9.22 7.07 -15.55
CA ARG A 34 9.98 8.33 -15.67
C ARG A 34 9.62 9.15 -16.91
N THR A 35 9.13 8.52 -17.97
CA THR A 35 8.89 9.15 -19.27
C THR A 35 7.63 10.01 -19.24
N GLN A 36 7.75 11.27 -19.70
CA GLN A 36 6.63 12.21 -19.85
C GLN A 36 6.27 12.31 -21.34
N LYS A 37 5.09 11.81 -21.70
CA LYS A 37 4.61 11.78 -23.09
C LYS A 37 3.63 12.93 -23.31
N PHE A 38 3.83 13.69 -24.37
CA PHE A 38 3.10 14.92 -24.68
C PHE A 38 2.37 14.83 -26.01
N GLY A 39 1.15 15.36 -26.06
CA GLY A 39 0.26 15.27 -27.21
C GLY A 39 -0.93 14.35 -26.97
N LYS A 40 -1.94 14.46 -27.83
CA LYS A 40 -3.21 13.73 -27.66
C LYS A 40 -3.01 12.24 -27.98
N ARG A 41 -3.09 11.38 -26.96
CA ARG A 41 -3.17 9.92 -27.16
C ARG A 41 -4.62 9.49 -27.38
N ILE A 42 -4.87 8.68 -28.40
CA ILE A 42 -6.22 8.18 -28.74
C ILE A 42 -6.20 6.65 -28.67
N VAL A 43 -7.06 6.10 -27.82
CA VAL A 43 -7.35 4.66 -27.72
C VAL A 43 -8.84 4.46 -27.87
N GLU A 44 -9.25 3.61 -28.81
CA GLU A 44 -10.65 3.29 -29.09
C GLU A 44 -10.81 1.78 -29.17
N GLY A 45 -11.79 1.22 -28.45
CA GLY A 45 -12.00 -0.23 -28.40
C GLY A 45 -10.79 -1.03 -27.90
N GLY A 46 -9.93 -0.43 -27.06
CA GLY A 46 -8.68 -1.04 -26.61
C GLY A 46 -7.53 -0.99 -27.63
N LYS A 47 -7.76 -0.49 -28.85
CA LYS A 47 -6.72 -0.31 -29.87
C LYS A 47 -6.16 1.09 -29.83
N LEU A 48 -4.83 1.17 -29.86
CA LEU A 48 -4.10 2.42 -30.01
C LEU A 48 -4.25 2.94 -31.44
N ILE A 49 -4.85 4.13 -31.57
CA ILE A 49 -5.05 4.83 -32.84
C ILE A 49 -3.96 5.88 -33.05
N GLN A 50 -3.59 6.58 -31.99
CA GLN A 50 -2.59 7.64 -32.03
C GLN A 50 -1.78 7.63 -30.72
N GLU A 51 -0.46 7.61 -30.86
CA GLU A 51 0.47 7.87 -29.76
C GLU A 51 0.66 9.37 -29.53
N CYS A 52 1.24 9.70 -28.38
CA CYS A 52 1.69 11.06 -28.10
C CYS A 52 2.72 11.54 -29.14
N ASP A 53 2.75 12.85 -29.38
CA ASP A 53 3.57 13.49 -30.40
C ASP A 53 5.07 13.40 -30.09
N PHE A 54 5.45 13.49 -28.81
CA PHE A 54 6.83 13.34 -28.36
C PHE A 54 6.91 12.93 -26.89
N SER A 55 8.12 12.65 -26.42
CA SER A 55 8.40 12.40 -25.01
C SER A 55 9.67 13.12 -24.56
N ILE A 56 9.72 13.40 -23.25
CA ILE A 56 10.88 13.91 -22.54
C ILE A 56 11.06 13.13 -21.24
N GLU A 57 12.29 13.04 -20.78
CA GLU A 57 12.63 12.38 -19.51
C GLU A 57 13.38 13.36 -18.61
N PRO A 58 13.04 13.40 -17.31
CA PRO A 58 13.83 14.14 -16.34
C PRO A 58 15.10 13.37 -15.98
N ALA A 59 16.05 14.06 -15.33
CA ALA A 59 17.29 13.45 -14.85
C ALA A 59 17.04 12.32 -13.83
N GLU A 60 16.01 12.44 -13.00
CA GLU A 60 15.69 11.47 -11.94
C GLU A 60 14.24 10.96 -12.05
N LYS A 61 14.04 9.66 -11.76
CA LYS A 61 12.77 8.94 -11.98
C LYS A 61 11.55 9.50 -11.24
N HIS A 62 11.80 10.12 -10.09
CA HIS A 62 10.78 10.64 -9.20
C HIS A 62 10.25 12.01 -9.67
N ILE A 63 11.02 12.71 -10.52
CA ILE A 63 10.65 13.99 -11.09
C ILE A 63 9.62 13.75 -12.22
N TYR A 64 8.68 14.67 -12.38
CA TYR A 64 7.72 14.60 -13.48
C TYR A 64 7.30 15.99 -13.97
N ALA A 65 6.67 16.03 -15.13
CA ALA A 65 6.23 17.28 -15.74
C ALA A 65 4.81 17.66 -15.29
N LEU A 66 4.65 18.89 -14.80
CA LEU A 66 3.37 19.45 -14.40
C LEU A 66 3.24 20.88 -14.94
N GLU A 67 2.08 21.20 -15.52
CA GLU A 67 1.77 22.57 -15.89
C GLU A 67 1.30 23.33 -14.66
N VAL A 68 1.99 24.42 -14.33
CA VAL A 68 1.68 25.33 -13.23
C VAL A 68 1.52 26.72 -13.83
N ASN A 69 0.33 27.31 -13.70
CA ASN A 69 0.01 28.64 -14.22
C ASN A 69 0.36 28.85 -15.71
N GLY A 70 0.12 27.83 -16.55
CA GLY A 70 0.40 27.90 -17.99
C GLY A 70 1.84 27.61 -18.38
N ILE A 71 2.72 27.28 -17.42
CA ILE A 71 4.13 26.98 -17.65
C ILE A 71 4.42 25.53 -17.25
N TRP A 72 5.10 24.79 -18.11
CA TRP A 72 5.54 23.44 -17.80
C TRP A 72 6.76 23.45 -16.88
N MET A 73 6.62 22.80 -15.73
CA MET A 73 7.62 22.71 -14.68
C MET A 73 8.02 21.25 -14.42
N TRP A 74 9.28 21.05 -14.06
CA TRP A 74 9.74 19.86 -13.37
C TRP A 74 9.33 19.94 -11.90
N VAL A 75 8.64 18.91 -11.43
CA VAL A 75 8.12 18.81 -10.06
C VAL A 75 8.62 17.52 -9.42
N ASN A 76 9.00 17.60 -8.15
CA ASN A 76 9.39 16.45 -7.34
C ASN A 76 8.14 15.61 -7.01
N GLY A 77 8.08 14.37 -7.46
CA GLY A 77 6.98 13.44 -7.17
C GLY A 77 7.17 12.55 -5.95
N CYS A 78 8.24 12.75 -5.16
CA CYS A 78 8.49 11.98 -3.94
C CYS A 78 7.76 12.61 -2.75
N GLY A 79 6.73 11.94 -2.25
CA GLY A 79 5.92 12.35 -1.10
C GLY A 79 6.74 12.54 0.18
N HIS A 80 7.79 11.74 0.38
CA HIS A 80 8.72 11.91 1.50
C HIS A 80 9.47 13.25 1.44
N CYS A 81 10.06 13.59 0.28
CA CYS A 81 10.71 14.88 0.07
C CYS A 81 9.72 16.04 0.21
N ASN A 82 8.52 15.86 -0.34
CA ASN A 82 7.48 16.88 -0.33
C ASN A 82 6.85 17.09 1.04
N GLN A 83 6.87 16.09 1.93
CA GLN A 83 6.19 16.12 3.23
C GLN A 83 4.70 16.52 3.09
N ASN A 84 4.06 16.07 2.02
CA ASN A 84 2.70 16.49 1.64
C ASN A 84 1.61 15.52 2.11
N GLY A 85 1.96 14.52 2.93
CA GLY A 85 1.03 13.53 3.47
C GLY A 85 0.53 12.50 2.44
N GLU A 86 1.13 12.43 1.25
CA GLU A 86 0.84 11.37 0.30
C GLU A 86 1.19 10.00 0.89
N LYS A 87 0.25 9.04 0.82
CA LYS A 87 0.47 7.68 1.31
C LYS A 87 1.54 6.98 0.47
N MET A 88 1.40 6.87 -0.83
CA MET A 88 2.39 6.16 -1.65
C MET A 88 2.64 6.93 -2.94
N SER A 89 3.89 7.30 -3.15
CA SER A 89 4.29 7.97 -4.38
C SER A 89 4.48 6.98 -5.51
N TYR A 90 4.00 7.33 -6.71
CA TYR A 90 4.15 6.49 -7.90
C TYR A 90 5.62 6.24 -8.29
N GLN A 91 6.50 7.20 -8.03
CA GLN A 91 7.96 7.06 -8.15
C GLN A 91 8.63 7.80 -7.00
N VAL A 92 9.46 7.10 -6.25
CA VAL A 92 10.21 7.63 -5.10
C VAL A 92 11.65 7.95 -5.55
N CYS A 93 12.32 8.93 -4.92
CA CYS A 93 13.73 9.19 -5.22
C CYS A 93 14.63 8.07 -4.67
N ASP A 94 15.83 7.89 -5.20
CA ASP A 94 16.73 6.79 -4.79
C ASP A 94 17.16 6.87 -3.31
N GLU A 95 17.09 8.07 -2.71
CA GLU A 95 17.31 8.24 -1.28
C GLU A 95 16.21 7.59 -0.44
N HIS A 96 14.94 7.77 -0.82
CA HIS A 96 13.77 7.24 -0.12
C HIS A 96 13.30 5.88 -0.64
N ASP A 97 13.86 5.39 -1.76
CA ASP A 97 13.55 4.07 -2.34
C ASP A 97 14.29 2.94 -1.60
N ARG A 98 14.01 2.83 -0.30
CA ARG A 98 14.71 1.94 0.65
C ARG A 98 13.74 1.25 1.59
N CYS A 99 14.12 0.05 2.01
CA CYS A 99 13.38 -0.67 3.05
C CYS A 99 13.34 0.15 4.33
N GLN A 100 12.13 0.35 4.87
CA GLN A 100 11.92 1.14 6.09
C GLN A 100 12.60 0.53 7.33
N LEU A 101 12.91 -0.77 7.33
CA LEU A 101 13.51 -1.46 8.48
C LEU A 101 15.03 -1.61 8.39
N CYS A 102 15.57 -1.96 7.21
CA CYS A 102 17.01 -2.23 7.05
C CYS A 102 17.75 -1.26 6.13
N GLY A 103 17.05 -0.33 5.47
CA GLY A 103 17.67 0.69 4.61
C GLY A 103 18.23 0.17 3.27
N ILE A 104 18.06 -1.11 2.96
CA ILE A 104 18.48 -1.68 1.67
C ILE A 104 17.75 -0.97 0.53
N GLN A 105 18.46 -0.68 -0.57
CA GLN A 105 17.82 -0.10 -1.75
C GLN A 105 16.92 -1.13 -2.41
N HIS A 106 15.85 -0.67 -3.04
CA HIS A 106 14.91 -1.53 -3.75
C HIS A 106 15.62 -2.41 -4.79
N LYS A 107 16.53 -1.85 -5.57
CA LYS A 107 17.31 -2.60 -6.58
C LYS A 107 18.19 -3.72 -6.01
N ASP A 108 18.53 -3.63 -4.72
CA ASP A 108 19.41 -4.56 -4.01
C ASP A 108 18.58 -5.49 -3.09
N ALA A 109 17.26 -5.30 -3.00
CA ALA A 109 16.37 -6.13 -2.20
C ALA A 109 16.27 -7.51 -2.82
N ILE A 110 16.98 -8.47 -2.24
CA ILE A 110 16.91 -9.89 -2.59
C ILE A 110 16.04 -10.64 -1.57
N GLY A 111 15.50 -11.79 -1.96
CA GLY A 111 14.73 -12.65 -1.04
C GLY A 111 13.62 -13.43 -1.73
N ILE A 112 13.14 -12.96 -2.87
CA ILE A 112 12.28 -13.73 -3.77
C ILE A 112 12.99 -13.80 -5.13
N PRO A 113 13.16 -14.99 -5.73
CA PRO A 113 13.75 -15.11 -7.05
C PRO A 113 12.90 -14.40 -8.10
N GLN A 114 13.56 -13.86 -9.12
CA GLN A 114 12.89 -13.27 -10.28
C GLN A 114 11.96 -14.30 -10.93
N ARG A 115 10.69 -13.94 -11.11
CA ARG A 115 9.72 -14.80 -11.81
C ARG A 115 9.74 -14.59 -13.32
N SER A 116 10.34 -13.49 -13.79
CA SER A 116 10.45 -13.14 -15.21
C SER A 116 11.55 -12.09 -15.41
N GLU A 117 11.91 -11.81 -16.66
CA GLU A 117 12.83 -10.72 -17.03
C GLU A 117 12.36 -9.31 -16.64
N HIS A 118 11.06 -9.16 -16.35
CA HIS A 118 10.45 -7.90 -15.89
C HIS A 118 10.24 -7.85 -14.37
N ASP A 119 10.54 -8.93 -13.66
CA ASP A 119 10.46 -9.03 -12.21
C ASP A 119 11.88 -8.97 -11.66
N CYS A 120 12.23 -7.88 -10.98
CA CYS A 120 13.52 -7.73 -10.34
C CYS A 120 13.72 -8.69 -9.15
N GLY A 121 12.69 -9.43 -8.74
CA GLY A 121 12.71 -10.26 -7.54
C GLY A 121 12.53 -9.40 -6.30
N GLY A 122 12.76 -10.00 -5.12
CA GLY A 122 12.78 -9.25 -3.86
C GLY A 122 11.41 -8.72 -3.43
N GLY A 123 10.52 -9.62 -3.03
CA GLY A 123 9.17 -9.26 -2.57
C GLY A 123 9.17 -8.04 -1.66
N MET A 124 8.23 -7.13 -1.91
CA MET A 124 8.07 -5.89 -1.15
C MET A 124 6.64 -5.76 -0.69
N TRP A 125 6.48 -5.27 0.54
CA TRP A 125 5.18 -4.99 1.13
C TRP A 125 5.10 -3.51 1.42
N GLY A 126 4.00 -2.87 1.00
CA GLY A 126 3.67 -1.53 1.46
C GLY A 126 3.45 -1.57 2.97
N THR A 127 4.20 -0.76 3.70
CA THR A 127 4.18 -0.72 5.17
C THR A 127 4.07 0.72 5.65
N VAL A 128 3.55 0.88 6.88
CA VAL A 128 3.52 2.15 7.58
C VAL A 128 4.48 2.03 8.76
N SER A 129 5.37 3.01 8.92
CA SER A 129 6.25 3.11 10.08
C SER A 129 5.46 3.47 11.34
N GLU A 130 6.09 3.35 12.51
CA GLU A 130 5.47 3.75 13.79
C GLU A 130 5.09 5.24 13.81
N ASP A 131 5.85 6.07 13.09
CA ASP A 131 5.57 7.51 12.91
C ASP A 131 4.46 7.81 11.88
N GLY A 132 3.74 6.79 11.40
CA GLY A 132 2.66 6.95 10.43
C GLY A 132 3.12 7.21 8.99
N VAL A 133 4.41 7.01 8.70
CA VAL A 133 4.98 7.26 7.37
C VAL A 133 4.88 5.99 6.53
N TRP A 134 4.18 6.08 5.41
CA TRP A 134 4.09 5.00 4.44
C TRP A 134 5.40 4.79 3.67
N GLY A 135 5.68 3.55 3.29
CA GLY A 135 6.84 3.16 2.51
C GLY A 135 6.78 1.67 2.21
N TRP A 136 7.95 1.02 2.09
CA TRP A 136 8.00 -0.42 1.83
C TRP A 136 9.00 -1.15 2.73
N THR A 137 8.75 -2.44 2.96
CA THR A 137 9.63 -3.35 3.69
C THR A 137 10.02 -4.52 2.80
N CYS A 138 11.31 -4.88 2.80
CA CYS A 138 11.82 -6.02 2.04
C CYS A 138 11.37 -7.36 2.64
N HIS A 139 11.36 -8.42 1.82
CA HIS A 139 10.91 -9.75 2.23
C HIS A 139 11.54 -10.27 3.52
N PRO A 140 12.88 -10.28 3.70
CA PRO A 140 13.48 -10.81 4.93
C PRO A 140 13.04 -10.03 6.17
N CYS A 141 12.86 -8.70 6.06
CA CYS A 141 12.40 -7.88 7.17
C CYS A 141 10.92 -8.12 7.48
N LYS A 142 10.09 -8.36 6.46
CA LYS A 142 8.69 -8.74 6.63
C LYS A 142 8.58 -10.09 7.32
N GLU A 143 9.30 -11.10 6.85
CA GLU A 143 9.31 -12.42 7.49
C GLU A 143 9.81 -12.38 8.93
N ALA A 144 10.89 -11.62 9.21
CA ALA A 144 11.38 -11.45 10.58
C ALA A 144 10.34 -10.78 11.50
N ARG A 145 9.63 -9.76 10.98
CA ARG A 145 8.55 -9.10 11.72
C ARG A 145 7.38 -10.06 11.96
N ASP A 146 6.96 -10.81 10.94
CA ASP A 146 5.85 -11.75 11.04
C ASP A 146 6.19 -12.91 11.98
N ALA A 147 7.42 -13.42 11.95
CA ALA A 147 7.90 -14.42 12.90
C ALA A 147 7.88 -13.90 14.34
N LYS A 148 8.26 -12.63 14.56
CA LYS A 148 8.17 -11.99 15.88
C LYS A 148 6.71 -11.83 16.33
N THR A 149 5.83 -11.35 15.46
CA THR A 149 4.39 -11.24 15.75
C THR A 149 3.81 -12.61 16.11
N LYS A 150 4.11 -13.63 15.31
CA LYS A 150 3.69 -15.01 15.55
C LYS A 150 4.20 -15.55 16.89
N ALA A 151 5.47 -15.32 17.22
CA ALA A 151 6.03 -15.75 18.50
C ALA A 151 5.35 -15.06 19.69
N VAL A 152 5.06 -13.76 19.59
CA VAL A 152 4.32 -13.02 20.63
C VAL A 152 2.88 -13.52 20.76
N ALA A 153 2.22 -13.81 19.64
CA ALA A 153 0.85 -14.34 19.64
C ALA A 153 0.80 -15.71 20.31
N LEU A 154 1.69 -16.64 19.93
CA LEU A 154 1.76 -17.98 20.51
C LEU A 154 2.13 -17.98 21.99
N ALA A 155 2.84 -16.94 22.48
CA ALA A 155 3.13 -16.82 23.90
C ALA A 155 1.89 -16.49 24.78
N ARG A 156 0.75 -16.14 24.18
CA ARG A 156 -0.51 -15.90 24.91
C ARG A 156 -1.16 -17.20 25.41
N ILE A 157 -0.95 -18.31 24.69
CA ILE A 157 -1.37 -19.66 25.09
C ILE A 157 -0.14 -20.56 24.91
N PRO A 158 0.79 -20.59 25.87
CA PRO A 158 2.10 -21.20 25.67
C PRO A 158 2.07 -22.73 25.67
N SER A 159 1.03 -23.35 26.23
CA SER A 159 0.87 -24.80 26.26
C SER A 159 -0.60 -25.24 26.22
N ASP A 160 -0.83 -26.51 25.92
CA ASP A 160 -2.17 -27.12 25.97
C ASP A 160 -2.75 -27.13 27.40
N GLU A 161 -1.92 -27.02 28.44
CA GLU A 161 -2.40 -26.91 29.84
C GLU A 161 -3.01 -25.54 30.12
N ASP A 162 -2.60 -24.51 29.38
CA ASP A 162 -3.14 -23.15 29.45
C ASP A 162 -4.34 -22.94 28.51
N PHE A 163 -4.71 -23.97 27.75
CA PHE A 163 -5.87 -23.94 26.84
C PHE A 163 -7.12 -24.47 27.55
N GLU A 164 -8.13 -23.61 27.70
CA GLU A 164 -9.46 -24.01 28.15
C GLU A 164 -10.49 -23.80 27.03
N GLU A 165 -11.17 -24.86 26.59
CA GLU A 165 -12.13 -24.77 25.47
C GLU A 165 -13.28 -23.79 25.77
N SER A 166 -13.68 -23.69 27.03
CA SER A 166 -14.72 -22.77 27.53
C SER A 166 -14.38 -21.30 27.25
N ASP A 167 -13.10 -20.93 27.21
CA ASP A 167 -12.64 -19.56 26.92
C ASP A 167 -12.93 -19.11 25.48
N PHE A 168 -13.23 -20.06 24.59
CA PHE A 168 -13.50 -19.83 23.17
C PHE A 168 -14.95 -20.13 22.78
N GLN A 169 -15.77 -20.59 23.72
CA GLN A 169 -17.19 -20.87 23.51
C GLN A 169 -18.05 -19.71 24.05
N GLY A 170 -19.12 -19.38 23.32
CA GLY A 170 -20.11 -18.38 23.78
C GLY A 170 -19.58 -16.94 23.92
N GLN A 171 -18.45 -16.61 23.28
CA GLN A 171 -17.84 -15.29 23.33
C GLN A 171 -18.56 -14.31 22.40
N TYR A 172 -18.64 -13.03 22.79
CA TYR A 172 -19.15 -11.95 21.93
C TYR A 172 -18.24 -11.69 20.72
N GLU A 173 -16.93 -11.75 20.95
CA GLU A 173 -15.90 -11.62 19.92
C GLU A 173 -15.22 -12.98 19.76
N ALA A 174 -15.20 -13.49 18.52
CA ALA A 174 -14.53 -14.75 18.25
C ALA A 174 -13.01 -14.59 18.45
N LYS A 175 -12.38 -15.60 19.04
CA LYS A 175 -10.94 -15.61 19.32
C LYS A 175 -10.28 -16.84 18.72
N CYS A 176 -9.02 -16.69 18.30
CA CYS A 176 -8.22 -17.80 17.84
C CYS A 176 -7.87 -18.72 19.03
N PRO A 177 -8.14 -20.04 18.94
CA PRO A 177 -7.85 -20.99 20.03
C PRO A 177 -6.35 -21.24 20.26
N TYR A 178 -5.47 -20.77 19.37
CA TYR A 178 -4.02 -20.97 19.46
C TYR A 178 -3.25 -19.78 20.03
N CYS A 179 -3.86 -18.60 20.05
CA CYS A 179 -3.17 -17.37 20.49
C CYS A 179 -4.11 -16.31 21.09
N SER A 180 -5.38 -16.62 21.30
CA SER A 180 -6.41 -15.70 21.81
C SER A 180 -6.57 -14.38 21.01
N ALA A 181 -6.01 -14.29 19.80
CA ALA A 181 -6.19 -13.14 18.92
C ALA A 181 -7.66 -13.00 18.53
N GLU A 182 -8.16 -11.77 18.52
CA GLU A 182 -9.50 -11.47 18.01
C GLU A 182 -9.60 -11.84 16.53
N VAL A 183 -10.75 -12.40 16.15
CA VAL A 183 -11.04 -12.87 14.81
C VAL A 183 -12.06 -11.93 14.19
N PHE A 184 -11.76 -11.43 13.00
CA PHE A 184 -12.71 -10.63 12.24
C PHE A 184 -13.88 -11.48 11.74
N THR A 185 -15.11 -11.14 12.17
CA THR A 185 -16.33 -11.92 11.90
C THR A 185 -17.44 -11.14 11.20
N GLU A 186 -17.22 -9.90 10.75
CA GLU A 186 -18.28 -9.04 10.19
C GLU A 186 -19.02 -9.67 8.99
N ASP A 187 -18.32 -10.45 8.16
CA ASP A 187 -18.88 -11.18 7.02
C ASP A 187 -19.15 -12.66 7.29
N ARG A 188 -19.02 -13.10 8.55
CA ARG A 188 -19.07 -14.51 8.99
C ARG A 188 -20.26 -14.82 9.89
N TYR A 189 -21.34 -14.05 9.76
CA TYR A 189 -22.52 -14.16 10.64
C TYR A 189 -23.10 -15.58 10.68
N ASN A 190 -23.11 -16.33 9.57
CA ASN A 190 -23.64 -17.71 9.52
C ASN A 190 -22.54 -18.78 9.45
N ALA A 191 -21.34 -18.52 10.00
CA ALA A 191 -20.25 -19.49 9.93
C ALA A 191 -20.65 -20.82 10.58
N ASP A 192 -20.51 -21.93 9.87
CA ASP A 192 -20.69 -23.28 10.40
C ASP A 192 -19.46 -24.12 10.08
N ARG A 193 -18.61 -24.30 11.09
CA ARG A 193 -17.33 -25.03 10.99
C ARG A 193 -16.46 -24.53 9.83
N GLU A 194 -16.56 -23.24 9.53
CA GLU A 194 -15.82 -22.60 8.45
C GLU A 194 -14.33 -22.63 8.78
N LEU A 195 -13.51 -23.15 7.87
CA LEU A 195 -12.06 -23.18 8.07
C LEU A 195 -11.47 -21.80 7.79
N ILE A 196 -10.88 -21.21 8.82
CA ILE A 196 -10.25 -19.89 8.75
C ILE A 196 -8.82 -19.96 9.26
N GLU A 197 -7.97 -19.03 8.79
CA GLU A 197 -6.59 -18.88 9.25
C GLU A 197 -6.47 -17.64 10.14
N CYS A 198 -5.75 -17.77 11.25
CA CYS A 198 -5.50 -16.63 12.14
C CYS A 198 -4.45 -15.70 11.55
N ASP A 199 -4.76 -14.40 11.46
CA ASP A 199 -3.85 -13.38 10.94
C ASP A 199 -2.60 -13.16 11.81
N GLU A 200 -2.64 -13.50 13.11
CA GLU A 200 -1.49 -13.33 14.02
C GLU A 200 -0.57 -14.56 14.09
N CYS A 201 -1.13 -15.78 14.19
CA CYS A 201 -0.33 -17.00 14.40
C CYS A 201 -0.26 -17.95 13.19
N SER A 202 -1.07 -17.69 12.16
CA SER A 202 -1.19 -18.49 10.93
C SER A 202 -1.64 -19.94 11.16
N HIS A 203 -2.22 -20.27 12.31
CA HIS A 203 -2.89 -21.56 12.51
C HIS A 203 -4.30 -21.51 11.91
N SER A 204 -4.72 -22.62 11.31
CA SER A 204 -6.08 -22.78 10.83
C SER A 204 -6.97 -23.42 11.89
N PHE A 205 -8.21 -22.93 12.03
CA PHE A 205 -9.21 -23.46 12.96
C PHE A 205 -10.61 -23.32 12.37
N LYS A 206 -11.58 -23.95 13.01
CA LYS A 206 -12.98 -23.94 12.57
C LYS A 206 -13.77 -22.93 13.39
N LEU A 207 -14.43 -22.00 12.70
CA LEU A 207 -15.32 -21.02 13.30
C LEU A 207 -16.79 -21.50 13.18
N THR A 208 -17.53 -21.43 14.27
CA THR A 208 -18.99 -21.63 14.29
C THR A 208 -19.65 -20.45 14.97
N ALA A 209 -20.57 -19.78 14.27
CA ALA A 209 -21.42 -18.74 14.81
C ALA A 209 -22.62 -19.38 15.51
N ASN A 210 -22.79 -19.07 16.79
CA ASN A 210 -23.93 -19.52 17.59
C ASN A 210 -24.90 -18.34 17.76
N HIS A 211 -26.17 -18.53 17.42
CA HIS A 211 -27.21 -17.52 17.60
C HIS A 211 -28.25 -17.99 18.59
N GLU A 212 -28.59 -17.15 19.56
CA GLU A 212 -29.76 -17.34 20.41
C GLU A 212 -30.81 -16.29 20.04
N THR A 213 -32.02 -16.72 19.67
CA THR A 213 -33.13 -15.82 19.37
C THR A 213 -34.28 -16.11 20.32
N THR A 214 -34.65 -15.13 21.14
CA THR A 214 -35.80 -15.22 22.05
C THR A 214 -36.89 -14.23 21.64
N TRP A 215 -38.14 -14.65 21.78
CA TRP A 215 -39.32 -13.89 21.37
C TRP A 215 -40.33 -13.86 22.52
N THR A 216 -40.84 -12.68 22.85
CA THR A 216 -41.97 -12.52 23.78
C THR A 216 -43.05 -11.72 23.08
N THR A 217 -44.29 -12.19 23.19
CA THR A 217 -45.47 -11.50 22.63
C THR A 217 -46.49 -11.26 23.73
N GLU A 218 -47.10 -10.10 23.70
CA GLU A 218 -48.13 -9.68 24.64
C GLU A 218 -49.42 -9.35 23.89
N ARG A 219 -50.55 -9.41 24.59
CA ARG A 219 -51.88 -9.15 24.02
C ARG A 219 -52.22 -7.67 24.12
N GLU A 220 -52.70 -7.07 23.04
CA GLU A 220 -53.25 -5.71 23.06
C GLU A 220 -54.59 -5.71 23.82
N SER A 221 -54.69 -4.85 24.83
CA SER A 221 -55.87 -4.65 25.68
C SER A 221 -56.85 -3.64 25.07
#